data_AF-A0A0T5P517-F1
#
_entry.id   AF-A0A0T5P517-F1
#
_cell.length_a   1.000
_cell.length_b   1.000
_cell.length_c   1.000
_cell.angle_alpha   90.00
_cell.angle_beta   90.00
_cell.angle_gamma   90.00
#
_symmetry.space_group_name_H-M   'P 1'
#
loop_
_entity.id
_entity.type
_entity.pdbx_description
1 polymer ?
#
loop_
_entity_poly.entity_id
_entity_poly.type
_entity_poly.pdbx_seq_one_letter_code
_entity_poly.pdbx_strand_id
1 'polypeptide(L)'
;MSVRHIWGFERGDTEMRLAREAGWRRSELVWERVMEAGNRAWDEGRVMRARWLFGLGDRIATMSFDEGDPRRATAPAALARVHMQRGRAAKAKAQIRRAIDEWAGVGAFIDGVEIRPRARSSLFHLRMEVRHRETFHDNLRTRCRKFAEETRETMEGIAGEGPPAGHRHFGRWRGEKPNIFDDTRRVLSACLLMPDAPKG
;
A
#
# COMPACT_ATOMS: atom_id res chain seq x y z
N MET A 1 -10.78 -4.63 -20.88
CA MET A 1 -10.70 -4.05 -19.52
C MET A 1 -10.57 -2.54 -19.66
N SER A 2 -11.55 -1.77 -19.15
CA SER A 2 -11.52 -0.30 -19.21
C SER A 2 -10.31 0.25 -18.45
N VAL A 3 -9.54 1.14 -19.07
CA VAL A 3 -8.39 1.82 -18.45
C VAL A 3 -8.95 2.76 -17.39
N ARG A 4 -8.89 2.34 -16.12
CA ARG A 4 -9.37 3.17 -15.00
C ARG A 4 -8.57 4.47 -14.94
N HIS A 5 -9.24 5.60 -15.10
CA HIS A 5 -8.60 6.91 -15.08
C HIS A 5 -8.12 7.24 -13.66
N ILE A 6 -6.82 7.56 -13.54
CA ILE A 6 -6.11 7.78 -12.27
C ILE A 6 -6.84 8.81 -11.38
N TRP A 7 -7.42 9.82 -12.01
CA TRP A 7 -7.90 11.00 -11.29
C TRP A 7 -9.34 10.91 -10.80
N GLY A 8 -10.18 10.01 -11.34
CA GLY A 8 -11.57 9.85 -10.92
C GLY A 8 -12.45 11.10 -11.10
N PHE A 9 -12.23 11.87 -12.17
CA PHE A 9 -13.08 13.02 -12.53
C PHE A 9 -14.34 12.62 -13.33
N GLU A 10 -14.48 11.34 -13.70
CA GLU A 10 -15.65 10.87 -14.44
C GLU A 10 -16.87 10.82 -13.52
N ARG A 11 -17.99 11.40 -13.97
CA ARG A 11 -19.27 11.40 -13.25
C ARG A 11 -19.80 9.99 -12.93
N GLY A 12 -19.26 8.95 -13.56
CA GLY A 12 -19.62 7.54 -13.36
C GLY A 12 -18.61 6.69 -12.59
N ASP A 13 -17.62 7.28 -11.90
CA ASP A 13 -16.64 6.51 -11.13
C ASP A 13 -17.25 5.90 -9.86
N THR A 14 -17.86 4.72 -10.03
CA THR A 14 -18.50 3.95 -8.95
C THR A 14 -17.53 3.64 -7.81
N GLU A 15 -16.25 3.39 -8.12
CA GLU A 15 -15.24 3.09 -7.10
C GLU A 15 -14.95 4.33 -6.24
N MET A 16 -14.86 5.52 -6.86
CA MET A 16 -14.73 6.79 -6.14
C MET A 16 -15.96 7.10 -5.28
N ARG A 17 -17.17 6.83 -5.80
CA ARG A 17 -18.40 7.01 -5.02
C ARG A 17 -18.42 6.11 -3.79
N LEU A 18 -18.16 4.81 -3.96
CA LEU A 18 -18.11 3.83 -2.87
C LEU A 18 -17.03 4.17 -1.83
N ALA A 19 -15.86 4.63 -2.28
CA ALA A 19 -14.80 5.08 -1.38
C ALA A 19 -15.28 6.25 -0.51
N ARG A 20 -15.90 7.27 -1.11
CA ARG A 20 -16.41 8.44 -0.40
C ARG A 20 -17.54 8.09 0.57
N GLU A 21 -18.46 7.22 0.17
CA GLU A 21 -19.53 6.70 1.05
C GLU A 21 -18.95 5.96 2.27
N ALA A 22 -17.81 5.30 2.09
CA ALA A 22 -17.05 4.67 3.16
C ALA A 22 -16.12 5.64 3.92
N GLY A 23 -16.20 6.95 3.69
CA GLY A 23 -15.40 7.95 4.41
C GLY A 23 -13.95 8.08 3.93
N TRP A 24 -13.57 7.45 2.81
CA TRP A 24 -12.27 7.70 2.20
C TRP A 24 -12.25 9.05 1.49
N ARG A 25 -11.14 9.76 1.67
CA ARG A 25 -10.85 10.99 0.93
C ARG A 25 -10.50 10.64 -0.52
N ARG A 26 -10.81 11.56 -1.43
CA ARG A 26 -10.42 11.45 -2.85
C ARG A 26 -8.93 11.24 -3.02
N SER A 27 -8.11 11.95 -2.24
CA SER A 27 -6.65 11.85 -2.28
C SER A 27 -6.16 10.42 -2.00
N GLU A 28 -6.83 9.68 -1.13
CA GLU A 28 -6.46 8.30 -0.80
C GLU A 28 -6.65 7.36 -2.00
N LEU A 29 -7.79 7.46 -2.69
CA LEU A 29 -8.04 6.64 -3.87
C LEU A 29 -7.17 7.07 -5.07
N VAL A 30 -6.95 8.37 -5.27
CA VAL A 30 -6.04 8.87 -6.32
C VAL A 30 -4.62 8.40 -6.04
N TRP A 31 -4.15 8.50 -4.80
CA TRP A 31 -2.84 7.98 -4.39
C TRP A 31 -2.71 6.50 -4.71
N GLU A 32 -3.69 5.68 -4.31
CA GLU A 32 -3.70 4.24 -4.58
C GLU A 32 -3.58 3.95 -6.08
N ARG A 33 -4.39 4.64 -6.90
CA ARG A 33 -4.36 4.48 -8.37
C ARG A 33 -3.05 4.94 -9.00
N VAL A 34 -2.45 6.02 -8.49
CA VAL A 34 -1.13 6.50 -8.93
C VAL A 34 -0.07 5.46 -8.61
N MET A 35 -0.08 4.91 -7.40
CA MET A 35 0.87 3.88 -6.98
C MET A 35 0.68 2.59 -7.80
N GLU A 36 -0.55 2.14 -8.02
CA GLU A 36 -0.82 1.00 -8.91
C GLU A 36 -0.34 1.24 -10.34
N ALA A 37 -0.54 2.44 -10.89
CA ALA A 37 -0.05 2.79 -12.21
C ALA A 37 1.49 2.82 -12.25
N GLY A 38 2.13 3.30 -11.18
CA GLY A 38 3.58 3.31 -11.04
C GLY A 38 4.16 1.91 -11.05
N ASN A 39 3.53 0.99 -10.33
CA ASN A 39 3.92 -0.41 -10.30
C ASN A 39 3.66 -1.13 -11.63
N ARG A 40 2.55 -0.86 -12.34
CA ARG A 40 2.36 -1.37 -13.71
C ARG A 40 3.45 -0.87 -14.66
N ALA A 41 3.79 0.42 -14.59
CA ALA A 41 4.87 0.96 -15.39
C ALA A 41 6.23 0.33 -15.05
N TRP A 42 6.46 -0.02 -13.78
CA TRP A 42 7.64 -0.76 -13.33
C TRP A 42 7.69 -2.17 -13.93
N ASP A 43 6.61 -2.94 -13.80
CA ASP A 43 6.49 -4.31 -14.32
C ASP A 43 6.72 -4.37 -15.84
N GLU A 44 6.31 -3.32 -16.57
CA GLU A 44 6.49 -3.19 -18.01
C GLU A 44 7.87 -2.61 -18.41
N GLY A 45 8.79 -2.41 -17.47
CA GLY A 45 10.13 -1.87 -17.73
C GLY A 45 10.16 -0.36 -18.06
N ARG A 46 9.03 0.35 -17.92
CA ARG A 46 8.92 1.81 -18.15
C ARG A 46 9.43 2.61 -16.95
N VAL A 47 10.71 2.45 -16.62
CA VAL A 47 11.35 2.98 -15.38
C VAL A 47 11.15 4.48 -15.18
N MET A 48 11.23 5.29 -16.25
CA MET A 48 11.03 6.75 -16.14
C MET A 48 9.59 7.12 -15.78
N ARG A 49 8.62 6.39 -16.33
CA ARG A 49 7.20 6.57 -16.04
C ARG A 49 6.90 6.15 -14.61
N ALA A 50 7.42 5.00 -14.18
CA ALA A 50 7.31 4.51 -12.80
C ALA A 50 7.87 5.55 -11.81
N ARG A 51 9.08 6.08 -12.07
CA ARG A 51 9.68 7.13 -11.24
C ARG A 51 8.77 8.35 -11.08
N TRP A 52 8.22 8.86 -12.18
CA TRP A 52 7.33 10.03 -12.14
C TRP A 52 6.07 9.74 -11.32
N LEU A 53 5.48 8.55 -11.50
CA LEU A 53 4.27 8.15 -10.78
C LEU A 53 4.53 7.98 -9.28
N PHE A 54 5.62 7.33 -8.88
CA PHE A 54 5.98 7.23 -7.47
C PHE A 54 6.32 8.59 -6.86
N GLY A 55 6.99 9.48 -7.59
CA GLY A 55 7.21 10.86 -7.14
C GLY A 55 5.92 11.66 -6.96
N LEU A 56 4.92 11.45 -7.82
CA LEU A 56 3.59 12.03 -7.65
C LEU A 56 2.87 11.43 -6.44
N GLY A 57 2.94 10.10 -6.26
CA GLY A 57 2.39 9.39 -5.10
C GLY A 57 2.98 9.91 -3.79
N ASP A 58 4.30 10.15 -3.75
CA ASP A 58 5.00 10.74 -2.61
C ASP A 58 4.43 12.11 -2.25
N ARG A 59 4.29 13.00 -3.24
CA ARG A 59 3.69 14.33 -3.02
C ARG A 59 2.26 14.27 -2.49
N ILE A 60 1.44 13.40 -3.07
CA ILE A 60 0.05 13.23 -2.61
C ILE A 60 0.04 12.76 -1.15
N ALA A 61 0.88 11.78 -0.81
CA ALA A 61 0.99 11.26 0.56
C ALA A 61 1.43 12.35 1.54
N THR A 62 2.49 13.10 1.23
CA THR A 62 2.98 14.17 2.12
C THR A 62 1.98 15.31 2.31
N MET A 63 1.15 15.59 1.32
CA MET A 63 0.17 16.68 1.40
C MET A 63 -1.16 16.25 2.02
N SER A 64 -1.47 14.95 2.01
CA SER A 64 -2.82 14.46 2.31
C SER A 64 -2.88 13.54 3.51
N PHE A 65 -1.81 12.83 3.86
CA PHE A 65 -1.82 11.84 4.91
C PHE A 65 -1.17 12.37 6.17
N ASP A 66 -1.74 11.99 7.31
CA ASP A 66 -1.27 12.43 8.61
C ASP A 66 0.12 11.86 8.91
N GLU A 67 0.82 12.50 9.83
CA GLU A 67 2.07 11.95 10.36
C GLU A 67 1.80 10.58 11.01
N GLY A 68 2.65 9.60 10.74
CA GLY A 68 2.47 8.23 11.20
C GLY A 68 1.56 7.35 10.32
N ASP A 69 0.96 7.89 9.24
CA ASP A 69 0.28 7.06 8.23
C ASP A 69 1.31 6.26 7.41
N PRO A 70 1.28 4.92 7.45
CA PRO A 70 2.30 4.08 6.81
C PRO A 70 2.36 4.24 5.29
N ARG A 71 1.30 4.76 4.65
CA ARG A 71 1.29 5.04 3.20
C ARG A 71 2.30 6.11 2.79
N ARG A 72 2.77 6.94 3.73
CA ARG A 72 3.84 7.92 3.50
C ARG A 72 5.19 7.26 3.21
N ALA A 73 5.42 6.04 3.68
CA ALA A 73 6.67 5.30 3.43
C ALA A 73 6.70 4.60 2.06
N THR A 74 5.54 4.27 1.48
CA THR A 74 5.45 3.41 0.30
C THR A 74 6.11 4.00 -0.93
N ALA A 75 5.87 5.29 -1.21
CA ALA A 75 6.42 5.95 -2.39
C ALA A 75 7.95 6.17 -2.29
N PRO A 76 8.52 6.61 -1.15
CA PRO A 76 9.96 6.58 -0.92
C PRO A 76 10.59 5.19 -1.12
N ALA A 77 9.98 4.12 -0.56
CA ALA A 77 10.47 2.75 -0.76
C ALA A 77 10.47 2.33 -2.24
N ALA A 78 9.40 2.68 -2.97
CA ALA A 78 9.32 2.43 -4.41
C ALA A 78 10.38 3.22 -5.21
N LEU A 79 10.61 4.49 -4.86
CA LEU A 79 11.65 5.33 -5.47
C LEU A 79 13.05 4.79 -5.19
N ALA A 80 13.28 4.22 -4.00
CA ALA A 80 14.55 3.59 -3.67
C ALA A 80 14.89 2.46 -4.66
N ARG A 81 13.94 1.55 -4.95
CA ARG A 81 14.10 0.49 -5.96
C ARG A 81 14.41 1.04 -7.35
N VAL A 82 13.70 2.09 -7.77
CA VAL A 82 13.96 2.78 -9.04
C VAL A 82 15.38 3.36 -9.09
N HIS A 83 15.86 3.92 -7.98
CA HIS A 83 17.22 4.46 -7.91
C HIS A 83 18.28 3.36 -7.92
N MET A 84 18.06 2.24 -7.23
CA MET A 84 18.95 1.08 -7.27
C MET A 84 19.11 0.53 -8.69
N GLN A 85 18.00 0.29 -9.40
CA GLN A 85 18.05 -0.23 -10.77
C GLN A 85 18.81 0.70 -11.73
N ARG A 86 18.86 2.00 -11.43
CA ARG A 86 19.60 3.01 -12.21
C ARG A 86 21.02 3.27 -11.72
N GLY A 87 21.55 2.46 -10.81
CA GLY A 87 22.90 2.62 -10.24
C GLY A 87 23.07 3.86 -9.34
N ARG A 88 21.98 4.44 -8.83
CA ARG A 88 22.01 5.67 -8.01
C ARG A 88 21.96 5.34 -6.51
N ALA A 89 22.96 4.60 -6.03
CA ALA A 89 22.99 4.05 -4.66
C ALA A 89 22.74 5.10 -3.56
N ALA A 90 23.41 6.26 -3.61
CA ALA A 90 23.22 7.32 -2.62
C ALA A 90 21.77 7.83 -2.55
N LYS A 91 21.10 7.97 -3.70
CA LYS A 91 19.68 8.39 -3.75
C LYS A 91 18.75 7.28 -3.28
N ALA A 92 19.07 6.03 -3.59
CA ALA A 92 18.33 4.88 -3.07
C ALA A 92 18.39 4.84 -1.54
N LYS A 93 19.59 5.00 -0.97
CA LYS A 93 19.81 5.02 0.48
C LYS A 93 19.06 6.15 1.18
N ALA A 94 19.06 7.36 0.60
CA ALA A 94 18.30 8.48 1.15
C ALA A 94 16.78 8.21 1.16
N GLN A 95 16.25 7.65 0.07
CA GLN A 95 14.82 7.33 -0.03
C GLN A 95 14.40 6.20 0.91
N ILE A 96 15.21 5.15 1.03
CA ILE A 96 14.87 4.03 1.92
C ILE A 96 14.97 4.42 3.39
N ARG A 97 15.93 5.28 3.75
CA ARG A 97 16.03 5.80 5.12
C ARG A 97 14.77 6.56 5.50
N ARG A 98 14.31 7.47 4.63
CA ARG A 98 13.04 8.17 4.81
C ARG A 98 11.85 7.22 4.91
N ALA A 99 11.82 6.17 4.07
CA ALA A 99 10.75 5.17 4.14
C ALA A 99 10.70 4.49 5.51
N ILE A 100 11.86 4.08 6.05
CA ILE A 100 11.98 3.45 7.37
C ILE A 100 11.55 4.40 8.48
N ASP A 101 11.98 5.67 8.42
CA ASP A 101 11.61 6.68 9.42
C ASP A 101 10.07 6.90 9.43
N GLU A 102 9.44 7.01 8.25
CA GLU A 102 7.97 7.10 8.12
C GLU A 102 7.25 5.79 8.53
N TRP A 103 7.92 4.64 8.43
CA TRP A 103 7.37 3.32 8.80
C TRP A 103 7.38 3.05 10.30
N ALA A 104 8.08 3.85 11.11
CA ALA A 104 8.22 3.63 12.55
C ALA A 104 6.87 3.58 13.28
N GLY A 105 5.88 4.37 12.84
CA GLY A 105 4.54 4.46 13.43
C GLY A 105 3.57 3.34 13.05
N VAL A 106 3.95 2.40 12.18
CA VAL A 106 3.02 1.41 11.60
C VAL A 106 2.30 0.54 12.64
N GLY A 107 2.97 0.21 13.75
CA GLY A 107 2.38 -0.59 14.83
C GLY A 107 1.19 0.12 15.48
N ALA A 108 1.38 1.37 15.89
CA ALA A 108 0.32 2.20 16.47
C ALA A 108 -0.82 2.43 15.48
N PHE A 109 -0.50 2.62 14.19
CA PHE A 109 -1.51 2.72 13.14
C PHE A 109 -2.35 1.44 13.05
N ILE A 110 -1.72 0.25 13.05
CA ILE A 110 -2.42 -1.05 12.99
C ILE A 110 -3.32 -1.27 14.20
N ASP A 111 -2.88 -0.85 15.39
CA ASP A 111 -3.67 -0.98 16.62
C ASP A 111 -4.94 -0.11 16.55
N GLY A 112 -4.86 1.04 15.90
CA GLY A 112 -5.98 1.97 15.67
C GLY A 112 -6.92 1.62 14.52
N VAL A 113 -6.62 0.60 13.70
CA VAL A 113 -7.41 0.23 12.50
C VAL A 113 -8.89 -0.03 12.85
N GLU A 114 -9.78 0.72 12.22
CA GLU A 114 -11.22 0.43 12.20
C GLU A 114 -11.49 -0.72 11.20
N ILE A 115 -11.84 -1.89 11.74
CA ILE A 115 -12.22 -3.05 10.95
C ILE A 115 -13.74 -3.05 10.77
N ARG A 116 -14.18 -2.84 9.53
CA ARG A 116 -15.61 -2.84 9.19
C ARG A 116 -16.11 -4.25 8.84
N PRO A 117 -17.37 -4.58 9.19
CA PRO A 117 -17.97 -5.88 8.86
C PRO A 117 -17.91 -6.15 7.35
N ARG A 118 -17.59 -7.39 6.98
CA ARG A 118 -17.49 -7.80 5.58
C ARG A 118 -18.71 -8.60 5.16
N ALA A 119 -19.25 -8.32 3.97
CA ALA A 119 -20.28 -9.17 3.40
C ALA A 119 -19.73 -10.60 3.22
N ARG A 120 -20.42 -11.58 3.80
CA ARG A 120 -20.08 -13.01 3.70
C ARG A 120 -21.25 -13.78 3.09
N SER A 121 -20.92 -14.79 2.31
CA SER A 121 -21.86 -15.57 1.49
C SER A 121 -22.89 -16.41 2.27
N SER A 122 -22.92 -16.35 3.61
CA SER A 122 -23.97 -17.03 4.40
C SER A 122 -24.24 -16.34 5.73
N LEU A 123 -25.49 -16.44 6.20
CA LEU A 123 -25.96 -15.95 7.50
C LEU A 123 -25.30 -16.68 8.68
N PHE A 124 -24.83 -17.92 8.48
CA PHE A 124 -24.05 -18.67 9.48
C PHE A 124 -22.70 -17.98 9.78
N HIS A 125 -21.94 -17.62 8.73
CA HIS A 125 -20.67 -16.89 8.88
C HIS A 125 -20.85 -15.52 9.52
N LEU A 126 -21.94 -14.81 9.21
CA LEU A 126 -22.28 -13.54 9.87
C LEU A 126 -22.53 -13.73 11.37
N ARG A 127 -23.27 -14.78 11.75
CA ARG A 127 -23.52 -15.11 13.18
C ARG A 127 -22.23 -15.48 13.92
N MET A 128 -21.34 -16.24 13.28
CA MET A 128 -20.02 -16.56 13.85
C MET A 128 -19.13 -15.34 14.02
N GLU A 129 -19.15 -14.41 13.06
CA GLU A 129 -18.39 -13.16 13.12
C GLU A 129 -18.90 -12.24 14.24
N VAL A 130 -20.22 -12.14 14.42
CA VAL A 130 -20.81 -11.40 15.55
C VAL A 130 -20.44 -12.05 16.88
N ARG A 131 -20.50 -13.38 16.98
CA ARG A 131 -20.20 -14.12 18.22
C ARG A 131 -18.72 -14.06 18.62
N HIS A 132 -17.81 -14.01 17.66
CA HIS A 132 -16.35 -14.04 17.88
C HIS A 132 -15.64 -12.80 17.35
N ARG A 133 -16.31 -11.65 17.38
CA ARG A 133 -15.88 -10.41 16.73
C ARG A 133 -14.45 -9.99 17.09
N GLU A 134 -14.13 -10.04 18.38
CA GLU A 134 -12.80 -9.69 18.90
C GLU A 134 -11.73 -10.60 18.30
N THR A 135 -11.94 -11.92 18.33
CA THR A 135 -11.02 -12.90 17.73
C THR A 135 -10.82 -12.65 16.23
N PHE A 136 -11.88 -12.31 15.49
CA PHE A 136 -11.76 -11.97 14.07
C PHE A 136 -10.94 -10.69 13.85
N HIS A 137 -11.16 -9.67 14.67
CA HIS A 137 -10.42 -8.41 14.60
C HIS A 137 -8.94 -8.60 14.95
N ASP A 138 -8.65 -9.38 15.99
CA ASP A 138 -7.28 -9.70 16.42
C ASP A 138 -6.53 -10.52 15.38
N ASN A 139 -7.20 -11.50 14.77
CA ASN A 139 -6.63 -12.26 13.65
C ASN A 139 -6.30 -11.35 12.46
N LEU A 140 -7.16 -10.37 12.16
CA LEU A 140 -6.91 -9.44 11.06
C LEU A 140 -5.77 -8.47 11.37
N ARG A 141 -5.70 -7.93 12.60
CA ARG A 141 -4.56 -7.13 13.05
C ARG A 141 -3.27 -7.94 12.99
N THR A 142 -3.29 -9.20 13.42
CA THR A 142 -2.14 -10.11 13.34
C THR A 142 -1.69 -10.30 11.90
N ARG A 143 -2.63 -10.49 10.96
CA ARG A 143 -2.31 -10.55 9.52
C ARG A 143 -1.69 -9.24 9.03
N CYS A 144 -2.25 -8.09 9.40
CA CYS A 144 -1.70 -6.78 9.06
C CYS A 144 -0.26 -6.60 9.59
N ARG A 145 0.03 -7.05 10.81
CA ARG A 145 1.39 -6.99 11.38
C ARG A 145 2.38 -7.82 10.58
N LYS A 146 2.00 -9.02 10.15
CA LYS A 146 2.84 -9.86 9.27
C LYS A 146 3.20 -9.15 7.95
N PHE A 147 2.22 -8.50 7.30
CA PHE A 147 2.52 -7.69 6.12
C PHE A 147 3.47 -6.54 6.42
N ALA A 148 3.29 -5.89 7.58
CA ALA A 148 4.13 -4.77 7.97
C ALA A 148 5.58 -5.20 8.25
N GLU A 149 5.76 -6.37 8.84
CA GLU A 149 7.06 -7.03 9.07
C GLU A 149 7.73 -7.38 7.74
N GLU A 150 7.06 -8.09 6.84
CA GLU A 150 7.58 -8.42 5.49
C GLU A 150 7.99 -7.16 4.71
N THR A 151 7.22 -6.08 4.84
CA THR A 151 7.52 -4.80 4.19
C THR A 151 8.75 -4.15 4.83
N ARG A 152 8.87 -4.17 6.16
CA ARG A 152 10.06 -3.67 6.89
C ARG A 152 11.32 -4.43 6.46
N GLU A 153 11.28 -5.77 6.48
CA GLU A 153 12.40 -6.62 6.04
C GLU A 153 12.81 -6.29 4.60
N THR A 154 11.83 -6.00 3.73
CA THR A 154 12.11 -5.57 2.37
C THR A 154 12.83 -4.21 2.32
N MET A 155 12.43 -3.26 3.15
CA MET A 155 13.10 -1.96 3.22
C MET A 155 14.51 -2.08 3.77
N GLU A 156 14.72 -2.90 4.81
CA GLU A 156 16.04 -3.18 5.40
C GLU A 156 16.96 -3.89 4.40
N GLY A 157 16.43 -4.85 3.64
CA GLY A 157 17.16 -5.51 2.55
C GLY A 157 17.57 -4.55 1.43
N ILE A 158 16.72 -3.57 1.08
CA ILE A 158 17.06 -2.48 0.14
C ILE A 158 18.15 -1.57 0.72
N ALA A 159 18.13 -1.30 2.02
CA ALA A 159 19.13 -0.50 2.71
C ALA A 159 20.50 -1.21 2.82
N GLY A 160 20.55 -2.53 2.60
CA GLY A 160 21.73 -3.36 2.84
C GLY A 160 21.96 -3.66 4.33
N GLU A 161 20.93 -3.47 5.17
CA GLU A 161 20.96 -3.67 6.62
C GLU A 161 20.40 -5.06 7.02
N GLY A 162 19.92 -5.83 6.04
CA GLY A 162 19.40 -7.19 6.23
C GLY A 162 19.57 -8.06 4.98
N PRO A 163 19.21 -9.35 5.05
CA PRO A 163 19.22 -10.23 3.88
C PRO A 163 18.27 -9.67 2.81
N PRO A 164 18.56 -9.87 1.50
CA PRO A 164 17.65 -9.44 0.45
C PRO A 164 16.33 -10.20 0.58
N ALA A 165 15.30 -9.50 1.07
CA ALA A 165 13.99 -10.11 1.26
C ALA A 165 13.30 -10.28 -0.10
N GLY A 166 13.06 -11.54 -0.48
CA GLY A 166 12.41 -11.94 -1.73
C GLY A 166 10.88 -11.79 -1.72
N HIS A 167 10.34 -10.95 -0.83
CA HIS A 167 8.90 -10.78 -0.68
C HIS A 167 8.28 -10.17 -1.92
N ARG A 168 7.16 -10.78 -2.36
CA ARG A 168 6.31 -10.20 -3.39
C ARG A 168 5.38 -9.17 -2.74
N HIS A 169 5.28 -8.00 -3.34
CA HIS A 169 4.46 -6.87 -2.93
C HIS A 169 3.36 -6.64 -3.98
N PHE A 170 3.67 -5.89 -5.04
CA PHE A 170 2.65 -5.53 -6.04
C PHE A 170 2.03 -6.73 -6.75
N GLY A 171 2.79 -7.81 -6.97
CA GLY A 171 2.25 -9.08 -7.45
C GLY A 171 1.13 -9.64 -6.57
N ARG A 172 1.23 -9.48 -5.24
CA ARG A 172 0.19 -9.90 -4.28
C ARG A 172 -0.97 -8.93 -4.21
N TRP A 173 -0.71 -7.62 -4.30
CA TRP A 173 -1.75 -6.59 -4.25
C TRP A 173 -2.94 -6.90 -5.18
N ARG A 174 -2.66 -7.38 -6.39
CA ARG A 174 -3.70 -7.73 -7.38
C ARG A 174 -4.69 -8.80 -6.91
N GLY A 175 -4.25 -9.75 -6.08
CA GLY A 175 -5.09 -10.79 -5.51
C GLY A 175 -5.59 -10.49 -4.09
N GLU A 176 -4.88 -9.63 -3.36
CA GLU A 176 -5.13 -9.35 -1.95
C GLU A 176 -5.85 -8.01 -1.68
N LYS A 177 -6.01 -7.16 -2.71
CA LYS A 177 -6.71 -5.87 -2.62
C LYS A 177 -8.12 -6.06 -2.06
N PRO A 178 -8.45 -5.48 -0.89
CA PRO A 178 -9.80 -5.52 -0.37
C PRO A 178 -10.78 -4.76 -1.28
N ASN A 179 -11.94 -5.36 -1.54
CA ASN A 179 -13.03 -4.69 -2.24
C ASN A 179 -13.75 -3.65 -1.37
N ILE A 180 -13.51 -3.66 -0.06
CA ILE A 180 -14.07 -2.74 0.92
C ILE A 180 -13.07 -1.62 1.19
N PHE A 181 -13.58 -0.41 1.35
CA PHE A 181 -12.82 0.77 1.73
C PHE A 181 -12.83 0.93 3.26
N ASP A 182 -11.87 0.29 3.91
CA ASP A 182 -11.64 0.34 5.36
C ASP A 182 -10.14 0.55 5.66
N ASP A 183 -9.77 0.65 6.93
CA ASP A 183 -8.38 0.87 7.33
C ASP A 183 -7.46 -0.30 6.99
N THR A 184 -8.01 -1.49 6.84
CA THR A 184 -7.22 -2.66 6.43
C THR A 184 -6.72 -2.52 5.00
N ARG A 185 -7.53 -1.91 4.10
CA ARG A 185 -7.09 -1.57 2.75
C ARG A 185 -6.02 -0.49 2.78
N ARG A 186 -6.08 0.47 3.71
CA ARG A 186 -5.02 1.47 3.92
C ARG A 186 -3.70 0.78 4.30
N VAL A 187 -3.72 -0.10 5.29
CA VAL A 187 -2.53 -0.87 5.71
C VAL A 187 -2.00 -1.74 4.57
N LEU A 188 -2.85 -2.53 3.92
CA LEU A 188 -2.42 -3.40 2.82
C LEU A 188 -1.88 -2.60 1.63
N SER A 189 -2.47 -1.44 1.34
CA SER A 189 -1.96 -0.56 0.28
C SER A 189 -0.58 0.00 0.64
N ALA A 190 -0.34 0.33 1.92
CA ALA A 190 0.96 0.80 2.39
C ALA A 190 2.05 -0.27 2.24
N CYS A 191 1.70 -1.53 2.52
CA CYS A 191 2.60 -2.68 2.45
C CYS A 191 2.85 -3.14 1.01
N LEU A 192 1.79 -3.31 0.22
CA LEU A 192 1.85 -4.06 -1.04
C LEU A 192 1.97 -3.20 -2.30
N LEU A 193 1.81 -1.87 -2.22
CA LEU A 193 1.99 -0.97 -3.38
C LEU A 193 3.45 -0.55 -3.60
N MET A 194 4.40 -1.38 -3.17
CA MET A 194 5.82 -1.28 -3.51
C MET A 194 6.13 -2.18 -4.71
N PRO A 195 7.04 -1.78 -5.62
CA PRO A 195 7.41 -2.61 -6.75
C PRO A 195 8.11 -3.89 -6.30
N ASP A 196 7.79 -4.99 -6.98
CA ASP A 196 8.52 -6.24 -6.83
C ASP A 196 9.98 -6.06 -7.26
N ALA A 197 10.86 -6.96 -6.79
CA ALA A 197 12.19 -7.06 -7.34
C ALA A 197 12.11 -7.27 -8.87
N PRO A 198 12.99 -6.63 -9.67
CA PRO A 198 12.99 -6.84 -11.10
C PRO A 198 13.21 -8.34 -11.39
N LYS A 199 12.47 -8.87 -12.36
CA LYS A 199 12.72 -10.22 -12.87
C LYS A 199 14.08 -10.19 -13.57
N GLY A 200 15.02 -11.03 -13.11
CA GLY A 200 16.33 -11.20 -13.74
C GLY A 200 16.23 -11.74 -15.15
#